data_AF-A0A2E6ZZC3-F1
#
_entry.id   AF-A0A2E6ZZC3-F1
#
_cell.length_a   1.000
_cell.length_b   1.000
_cell.length_c   1.000
_cell.angle_alpha   90.00
_cell.angle_beta   90.00
_cell.angle_gamma   90.00
#
_symmetry.space_group_name_H-M   'P 1'
#
loop_
_entity.id
_entity.type
_entity.pdbx_description
1 polymer ?
#
loop_
_entity_poly.entity_id
_entity_poly.type
_entity_poly.pdbx_seq_one_letter_code
_entity_poly.pdbx_strand_id
1 'polypeptide(L)'
;MEIPYTVAERPDTGVNNVKLGIWLFLASEVMLFGGLFSTYVILRLGGTDWPLGSDILSVPIGTFNTAVLIGSSVTMVMAHASLKMNQFDQFKKYMGLTVLLALVFLTVKSYEYFDKISHGDLPSASTFLAIYWTMTALHGLHIIGGVVVNGYFWGPGSKMFHSRPEMFANRVEAAGLYWHFVDLVWIFLFPVLYLL
;
A
#
# COMPACT_ATOMS: atom_id res chain seq x y z
N MET A 1 2.24 28.10 -17.96
CA MET A 1 3.20 28.30 -16.86
C MET A 1 3.75 26.93 -16.53
N GLU A 2 4.97 26.60 -16.95
CA GLU A 2 5.57 25.30 -16.59
C GLU A 2 6.13 25.40 -15.17
N ILE A 3 5.75 24.45 -14.31
CA ILE A 3 6.25 24.43 -12.93
C ILE A 3 7.72 23.98 -12.97
N PRO A 4 8.67 24.80 -12.50
CA PRO A 4 10.09 24.46 -12.55
C PRO A 4 10.42 23.21 -11.72
N TYR A 5 11.44 22.45 -12.15
CA TYR A 5 11.97 21.22 -11.50
C TYR A 5 10.98 20.05 -11.35
N THR A 6 9.99 19.97 -12.23
CA THR A 6 9.09 18.81 -12.34
C THR A 6 9.68 17.66 -13.16
N VAL A 7 10.63 17.97 -14.04
CA VAL A 7 11.37 17.01 -14.88
C VAL A 7 12.88 17.14 -14.64
N ALA A 8 13.40 18.37 -14.68
CA ALA A 8 14.80 18.65 -14.36
C ALA A 8 15.09 18.48 -12.85
N GLU A 9 16.25 17.91 -12.54
CA GLU A 9 16.76 17.79 -11.18
C GLU A 9 17.13 19.17 -10.62
N ARG A 10 16.96 19.37 -9.32
CA ARG A 10 17.46 20.58 -8.66
C ARG A 10 18.98 20.53 -8.56
N PRO A 11 19.70 21.63 -8.84
CA PRO A 11 21.14 21.71 -8.65
C PRO A 11 21.58 21.44 -7.20
N ASP A 12 20.72 21.82 -6.25
CA ASP A 12 21.07 21.81 -4.82
C ASP A 12 20.90 20.42 -4.18
N THR A 13 19.92 19.65 -4.64
CA THR A 13 19.55 18.35 -4.04
C THR A 13 19.77 17.16 -4.98
N GLY A 14 19.98 17.37 -6.27
CA GLY A 14 20.09 16.30 -7.28
C GLY A 14 18.80 15.50 -7.48
N VAL A 15 17.66 15.99 -6.97
CA VAL A 15 16.37 15.27 -6.99
C VAL A 15 15.28 16.19 -7.49
N ASN A 16 14.34 15.66 -8.30
CA ASN A 16 13.19 16.41 -8.78
C ASN A 16 12.15 16.68 -7.66
N ASN A 17 11.29 17.69 -7.84
CA ASN A 17 10.29 18.05 -6.82
C ASN A 17 9.31 16.90 -6.50
N VAL A 18 9.02 16.04 -7.48
CA VAL A 18 8.08 14.92 -7.33
C VAL A 18 8.65 13.85 -6.38
N LYS A 19 9.92 13.47 -6.57
CA LYS A 19 10.64 12.52 -5.72
C LYS A 19 10.82 13.05 -4.32
N LEU A 20 11.19 14.32 -4.17
CA LEU A 20 11.33 14.93 -2.85
C LEU A 20 9.99 14.96 -2.10
N GLY A 21 8.90 15.32 -2.80
CA GLY A 21 7.56 15.32 -2.21
C GLY A 21 7.09 13.94 -1.76
N ILE A 22 7.29 12.90 -2.58
CA ILE A 22 6.87 11.55 -2.19
C ILE A 22 7.71 11.02 -1.03
N TRP A 23 9.03 11.24 -1.00
CA TRP A 23 9.86 10.79 0.13
C TRP A 23 9.48 11.45 1.46
N LEU A 24 9.16 12.75 1.44
CA LEU A 24 8.66 13.44 2.64
C LEU A 24 7.31 12.88 3.11
N PHE A 25 6.41 12.61 2.17
CA PHE A 25 5.13 11.98 2.48
C PHE A 25 5.30 10.55 3.03
N LEU A 26 6.18 9.75 2.45
CA LEU A 26 6.50 8.41 2.96
C LEU A 26 7.09 8.47 4.38
N ALA A 27 7.95 9.45 4.66
CA ALA A 27 8.48 9.64 6.01
C ALA A 27 7.38 9.96 7.03
N SER A 28 6.36 10.77 6.68
CA SER A 28 5.23 11.01 7.59
C SER A 28 4.40 9.75 7.82
N GLU A 29 4.20 8.93 6.80
CA GLU A 29 3.46 7.67 6.93
C GLU A 29 4.20 6.64 7.79
N VAL A 30 5.54 6.57 7.69
CA VAL A 30 6.38 5.76 8.59
C VAL A 30 6.15 6.17 10.05
N MET A 31 6.07 7.47 10.34
CA MET A 31 5.82 7.95 11.70
C MET A 31 4.41 7.62 12.18
N LEU A 32 3.40 7.74 11.30
CA LEU A 32 2.01 7.39 11.59
C LEU A 32 1.86 5.91 11.98
N PHE A 33 2.33 5.00 11.12
CA PHE A 33 2.28 3.57 11.39
C PHE A 33 3.23 3.18 12.53
N GLY A 34 4.41 3.80 12.64
CA GLY A 34 5.37 3.57 13.72
C GLY A 34 4.79 3.87 15.10
N GLY A 35 3.98 4.93 15.22
CA GLY A 35 3.21 5.23 16.43
C GLY A 35 2.21 4.12 16.77
N LEU A 36 1.43 3.66 15.79
CA LEU A 36 0.45 2.58 15.97
C LEU A 36 1.10 1.24 16.35
N PHE A 37 2.22 0.89 15.71
CA PHE A 37 3.01 -0.30 16.07
C PHE A 37 3.53 -0.21 17.50
N SER A 38 4.02 0.97 17.91
CA SER A 38 4.50 1.20 19.27
C SER A 38 3.36 1.07 20.30
N THR A 39 2.17 1.59 19.99
CA THR A 39 0.96 1.41 20.80
C THR A 39 0.60 -0.08 20.94
N TYR A 40 0.62 -0.84 19.84
CA TYR A 40 0.37 -2.29 19.89
C TYR A 40 1.33 -3.02 20.83
N VAL A 41 2.64 -2.75 20.71
CA VAL A 41 3.67 -3.39 21.55
C VAL A 41 3.46 -3.07 23.04
N ILE A 42 3.18 -1.80 23.37
CA ILE A 42 2.95 -1.40 24.77
C ILE A 42 1.70 -2.08 25.34
N LEU A 43 0.60 -2.08 24.58
CA LEU A 43 -0.66 -2.72 25.00
C LEU A 43 -0.51 -4.22 25.21
N ARG A 44 0.24 -4.87 24.31
CA ARG A 44 0.56 -6.30 24.42
C ARG A 44 1.39 -6.62 25.65
N LEU A 45 2.45 -5.84 25.92
CA LEU A 45 3.33 -6.06 27.08
C LEU A 45 2.63 -5.76 28.42
N GLY A 46 1.63 -4.87 28.41
CA GLY A 46 0.86 -4.51 29.59
C GLY A 46 -0.37 -5.38 29.88
N GLY A 47 -0.79 -6.23 28.92
CA GLY A 47 -1.97 -7.09 29.07
C GLY A 47 -1.65 -8.41 29.75
N THR A 48 -2.43 -8.79 30.76
CA THR A 48 -2.27 -10.08 31.48
C THR A 48 -2.82 -11.27 30.71
N ASP A 49 -3.87 -11.07 29.91
CA ASP A 49 -4.45 -12.04 28.98
C ASP A 49 -4.53 -11.41 27.58
N TRP A 50 -3.55 -11.69 26.72
CA TRP A 50 -3.55 -11.26 25.33
C TRP A 50 -3.88 -12.44 24.42
N PRO A 51 -4.99 -12.40 23.66
CA PRO A 51 -5.35 -13.52 22.80
C PRO A 51 -4.30 -13.69 21.69
N LEU A 52 -3.97 -14.94 21.38
CA LEU A 52 -3.13 -15.26 20.21
C LEU A 52 -3.89 -14.88 18.95
N GLY A 53 -3.29 -14.03 18.12
CA GLY A 53 -3.86 -13.64 16.83
C GLY A 53 -4.23 -14.85 15.95
N SER A 54 -3.51 -15.96 16.08
CA SER A 54 -3.76 -17.22 15.37
C SER A 54 -5.06 -17.93 15.75
N ASP A 55 -5.59 -17.68 16.95
CA ASP A 55 -6.83 -18.31 17.42
C ASP A 55 -8.07 -17.55 16.94
N ILE A 56 -7.89 -16.27 16.62
CA ILE A 56 -8.95 -15.38 16.14
C ILE A 56 -8.88 -15.24 14.62
N LEU A 57 -7.69 -15.23 14.02
CA LEU A 57 -7.49 -14.90 12.61
C LEU A 57 -6.97 -16.10 11.80
N SER A 58 -7.52 -16.28 10.60
CA SER A 58 -7.11 -17.35 9.69
C SER A 58 -5.76 -17.04 9.04
N VAL A 59 -4.68 -17.60 9.58
CA VAL A 59 -3.31 -17.48 9.05
C VAL A 59 -3.18 -17.88 7.57
N PRO A 60 -3.85 -18.94 7.05
CA PRO A 60 -3.75 -19.31 5.64
C PRO A 60 -4.30 -18.25 4.68
N ILE A 61 -5.44 -17.65 5.02
CA ILE A 61 -6.07 -16.59 4.20
C ILE A 61 -5.23 -15.31 4.26
N GLY A 62 -4.70 -14.97 5.45
CA GLY A 62 -3.77 -13.86 5.61
C GLY A 62 -2.48 -14.04 4.80
N THR A 63 -1.92 -15.25 4.79
CA THR A 63 -0.70 -15.59 4.03
C THR A 63 -0.94 -15.48 2.52
N PHE A 64 -2.08 -16.00 2.04
CA PHE A 64 -2.49 -15.87 0.64
C PHE A 64 -2.60 -14.40 0.22
N ASN A 65 -3.26 -13.58 1.05
CA ASN A 65 -3.37 -12.14 0.80
C ASN A 65 -2.01 -11.43 0.73
N THR A 66 -1.09 -11.77 1.62
CA THR A 66 0.27 -11.23 1.60
C THR A 66 1.02 -11.64 0.32
N ALA A 67 0.87 -12.88 -0.13
CA ALA A 67 1.45 -13.33 -1.40
C ALA A 67 0.87 -12.57 -2.61
N VAL A 68 -0.44 -12.30 -2.61
CA VAL A 68 -1.11 -11.50 -3.65
C VAL A 68 -0.58 -10.06 -3.67
N LEU A 69 -0.40 -9.42 -2.51
CA LEU A 69 0.17 -8.07 -2.43
C LEU A 69 1.62 -8.02 -2.91
N ILE A 70 2.46 -8.96 -2.49
CA ILE A 70 3.84 -9.04 -2.97
C ILE A 70 3.87 -9.22 -4.49
N GLY A 71 2.98 -10.06 -5.03
CA GLY A 71 2.80 -10.20 -6.48
C GLY A 71 2.43 -8.89 -7.16
N SER A 72 1.53 -8.12 -6.56
CA SER A 72 1.12 -6.79 -7.05
C SER A 72 2.27 -5.78 -7.06
N SER A 73 3.14 -5.85 -6.05
CA SER A 73 4.37 -5.07 -6.00
C SER A 73 5.29 -5.36 -7.19
N VAL A 74 5.52 -6.64 -7.48
CA VAL A 74 6.37 -7.05 -8.61
C VAL A 74 5.80 -6.54 -9.93
N THR A 75 4.48 -6.64 -10.13
CA THR A 75 3.85 -6.15 -11.36
C THR A 75 3.95 -4.64 -11.48
N MET A 76 3.95 -3.89 -10.38
CA MET A 76 4.17 -2.43 -10.40
C MET A 76 5.59 -2.06 -10.84
N VAL A 77 6.62 -2.77 -10.36
CA VAL A 77 8.01 -2.57 -10.82
C VAL A 77 8.13 -2.86 -12.31
N MET A 78 7.52 -3.96 -12.78
CA MET A 78 7.52 -4.33 -14.20
C MET A 78 6.78 -3.30 -15.07
N ALA A 79 5.70 -2.70 -14.56
CA ALA A 79 5.00 -1.60 -15.24
C ALA A 79 5.92 -0.39 -15.40
N HIS A 80 6.63 0.02 -14.34
CA HIS A 80 7.57 1.13 -14.39
C HIS A 80 8.76 0.84 -15.32
N ALA A 81 9.33 -0.37 -15.27
CA ALA A 81 10.41 -0.78 -16.17
C ALA A 81 9.97 -0.74 -17.65
N SER A 82 8.75 -1.19 -17.93
CA SER A 82 8.17 -1.16 -19.29
C SER A 82 8.04 0.27 -19.83
N LEU A 83 7.74 1.25 -18.97
CA LEU A 83 7.74 2.67 -19.35
C LEU A 83 9.13 3.17 -19.72
N LYS A 84 10.17 2.79 -18.97
CA LYS A 84 11.56 3.15 -19.30
C LYS A 84 12.04 2.54 -20.62
N MET A 85 11.47 1.40 -21.01
CA MET A 85 11.75 0.75 -22.30
C MET A 85 10.83 1.25 -23.44
N ASN A 86 10.03 2.30 -23.22
CA ASN A 86 9.03 2.81 -24.17
C ASN A 86 7.99 1.77 -24.64
N GLN A 87 7.78 0.71 -23.85
CA GLN A 87 6.80 -0.36 -24.16
C GLN A 87 5.46 -0.08 -23.47
N PHE A 88 4.65 0.79 -24.08
CA PHE A 88 3.40 1.27 -23.50
C PHE A 88 2.32 0.18 -23.34
N ASP A 89 2.25 -0.78 -24.27
CA ASP A 89 1.29 -1.89 -24.18
C ASP A 89 1.59 -2.81 -22.99
N GLN A 90 2.88 -3.03 -22.72
CA GLN A 90 3.32 -3.83 -21.58
C GLN A 90 3.06 -3.08 -20.27
N PHE A 91 3.29 -1.76 -20.24
CA PHE A 91 2.91 -0.93 -19.10
C PHE A 91 1.41 -1.06 -18.76
N LYS A 92 0.51 -0.97 -19.75
CA LYS A 92 -0.94 -1.10 -19.51
C LYS A 92 -1.33 -2.46 -18.96
N LYS A 93 -0.70 -3.54 -19.45
CA LYS A 93 -0.96 -4.89 -18.95
C LYS A 93 -0.52 -5.04 -17.50
N TYR A 94 0.71 -4.65 -17.18
CA TYR A 94 1.25 -4.79 -15.81
C TYR A 94 0.54 -3.87 -14.81
N MET A 95 0.23 -2.63 -15.20
CA MET A 95 -0.53 -1.72 -14.35
C MET A 95 -1.96 -2.24 -14.10
N GLY A 96 -2.62 -2.78 -15.13
CA GLY A 96 -3.93 -3.42 -14.97
C GLY A 96 -3.88 -4.63 -14.05
N LEU A 97 -2.80 -5.42 -14.13
CA LEU A 97 -2.58 -6.56 -13.25
C LEU A 97 -2.35 -6.13 -11.79
N THR A 98 -1.57 -5.07 -11.54
CA THR A 98 -1.39 -4.48 -10.19
C THR A 98 -2.73 -4.07 -9.58
N VAL A 99 -3.56 -3.36 -10.35
CA VAL A 99 -4.90 -2.94 -9.89
C VAL A 99 -5.80 -4.15 -9.62
N LEU A 100 -5.79 -5.16 -10.49
CA LEU A 100 -6.58 -6.38 -10.30
C LEU A 100 -6.17 -7.14 -9.04
N LEU A 101 -4.87 -7.34 -8.82
CA LEU A 101 -4.36 -8.02 -7.62
C LEU A 101 -4.71 -7.24 -6.34
N ALA A 102 -4.69 -5.91 -6.40
CA ALA A 102 -5.13 -5.07 -5.29
C ALA A 102 -6.63 -5.23 -4.97
N LEU A 103 -7.48 -5.33 -5.99
CA LEU A 103 -8.92 -5.57 -5.82
C LEU A 103 -9.18 -6.96 -5.24
N VAL A 104 -8.40 -7.97 -5.65
CA VAL A 104 -8.45 -9.31 -5.05
C VAL A 104 -8.13 -9.23 -3.56
N PHE A 105 -7.04 -8.55 -3.19
CA PHE A 105 -6.68 -8.34 -1.78
C PHE A 105 -7.83 -7.68 -0.99
N LEU A 106 -8.41 -6.59 -1.50
CA LEU A 106 -9.51 -5.90 -0.83
C LEU A 106 -10.76 -6.78 -0.70
N THR A 107 -11.05 -7.63 -1.68
CA THR A 107 -12.20 -8.54 -1.66
C THR A 107 -12.03 -9.62 -0.59
N VAL A 108 -10.86 -10.27 -0.55
CA VAL A 108 -10.58 -11.30 0.46
C VAL A 108 -10.57 -10.68 1.86
N LYS A 109 -10.04 -9.46 2.02
CA LYS A 109 -10.08 -8.76 3.31
C LYS A 109 -11.47 -8.33 3.73
N SER A 110 -12.30 -7.87 2.80
CA SER A 110 -13.70 -7.56 3.10
C SER A 110 -14.47 -8.81 3.55
N TYR A 111 -14.17 -9.97 2.97
CA TYR A 111 -14.74 -11.24 3.41
C TYR A 111 -14.32 -11.60 4.85
N GLU A 112 -13.03 -11.47 5.17
CA GLU A 112 -12.51 -11.71 6.53
C GLU A 112 -13.15 -10.75 7.56
N TYR A 113 -13.35 -9.48 7.20
CA TYR A 113 -14.05 -8.51 8.04
C TYR A 113 -15.52 -8.86 8.26
N PHE A 114 -16.22 -9.29 7.21
CA PHE A 114 -17.62 -9.68 7.33
C PHE A 114 -17.78 -10.89 8.25
N ASP A 115 -16.92 -11.89 8.10
CA ASP A 115 -16.88 -13.06 8.97
C ASP A 115 -16.64 -12.65 10.43
N LYS A 116 -15.68 -11.75 10.68
CA LYS A 116 -15.38 -11.22 12.03
C LYS A 116 -16.54 -10.45 12.66
N ILE A 117 -17.21 -9.59 11.89
CA ILE A 117 -18.38 -8.85 12.36
C ILE A 117 -19.53 -9.81 12.68
N SER A 118 -19.72 -10.86 11.88
CA SER A 118 -20.78 -11.86 12.10
C SER A 118 -20.57 -12.68 13.37
N HIS A 119 -19.32 -12.90 13.78
CA HIS A 119 -18.95 -13.57 15.04
C HIS A 119 -19.00 -12.62 16.27
N GLY A 120 -19.28 -11.33 16.09
CA GLY A 120 -19.36 -10.36 17.18
C GLY A 120 -18.01 -9.81 17.66
N ASP A 121 -16.93 -10.04 16.90
CA ASP A 121 -15.57 -9.55 17.17
C ASP A 121 -15.45 -8.03 16.88
N LEU A 122 -16.26 -7.24 17.57
CA LEU A 122 -16.33 -5.79 17.41
C LEU A 122 -15.14 -5.08 18.07
N PRO A 123 -14.79 -3.85 17.63
CA PRO A 123 -13.75 -3.04 18.27
C PRO A 123 -14.00 -2.80 19.78
N SER A 124 -15.25 -2.87 20.23
CA SER A 124 -15.63 -2.70 21.63
C SER A 124 -15.39 -3.94 22.50
N ALA A 125 -15.12 -5.10 21.89
CA ALA A 125 -15.01 -6.37 22.61
C ALA A 125 -13.65 -6.55 23.29
N SER A 126 -12.56 -6.04 22.71
CA SER A 126 -11.23 -6.09 23.33
C SER A 126 -10.29 -5.01 22.79
N THR A 127 -9.30 -4.65 23.60
CA THR A 127 -8.23 -3.72 23.21
C THR A 127 -7.42 -4.25 22.02
N PHE A 128 -7.25 -5.58 21.91
CA PHE A 128 -6.63 -6.23 20.75
C PHE A 128 -7.45 -6.02 19.47
N LEU A 129 -8.77 -6.22 19.53
CA LEU A 129 -9.63 -5.98 18.37
C LEU A 129 -9.65 -4.49 18.00
N ALA A 130 -9.70 -3.59 18.96
CA ALA A 130 -9.66 -2.14 18.70
C ALA A 130 -8.41 -1.73 17.90
N ILE A 131 -7.22 -2.18 18.32
CA ILE A 131 -5.97 -1.85 17.61
C ILE A 131 -5.87 -2.60 16.27
N TYR A 132 -6.33 -3.86 16.19
CA TYR A 132 -6.40 -4.63 14.95
C TYR A 132 -7.26 -3.90 13.89
N TRP A 133 -8.49 -3.53 14.25
CA TRP A 133 -9.41 -2.83 13.36
C TRP A 133 -8.83 -1.47 12.92
N THR A 134 -8.23 -0.72 13.85
CA THR A 134 -7.63 0.58 13.53
C THR A 134 -6.48 0.46 12.53
N MET A 135 -5.52 -0.43 12.78
CA MET A 135 -4.35 -0.59 11.92
C MET A 135 -4.71 -1.16 10.56
N THR A 136 -5.56 -2.19 10.52
CA THR A 136 -5.97 -2.84 9.27
C THR A 136 -6.90 -1.95 8.43
N ALA A 137 -7.81 -1.19 9.05
CA ALA A 137 -8.68 -0.26 8.32
C ALA A 137 -7.90 0.92 7.75
N LEU A 138 -6.97 1.50 8.53
CA LEU A 138 -6.09 2.54 8.04
C LEU A 138 -5.26 2.05 6.85
N HIS A 139 -4.68 0.85 6.96
CA HIS A 139 -3.95 0.25 5.86
C HIS A 139 -4.82 -0.02 4.63
N GLY A 140 -6.04 -0.54 4.82
CA GLY A 140 -7.01 -0.74 3.75
C GLY A 140 -7.35 0.57 3.02
N LEU A 141 -7.50 1.68 3.76
CA LEU A 141 -7.70 3.01 3.18
C LEU A 141 -6.51 3.44 2.31
N HIS A 142 -5.28 3.15 2.72
CA HIS A 142 -4.08 3.42 1.91
C HIS A 142 -4.07 2.62 0.61
N ILE A 143 -4.43 1.33 0.66
CA ILE A 143 -4.56 0.50 -0.54
C ILE A 143 -5.62 1.08 -1.48
N ILE A 144 -6.79 1.47 -0.97
CA ILE A 144 -7.85 2.09 -1.78
C ILE A 144 -7.32 3.37 -2.45
N GLY A 145 -6.63 4.23 -1.69
CA GLY A 145 -5.99 5.44 -2.24
C GLY A 145 -5.01 5.12 -3.37
N GLY A 146 -4.14 4.13 -3.17
CA GLY A 146 -3.21 3.68 -4.20
C GLY A 146 -3.90 3.08 -5.43
N VAL A 147 -5.00 2.32 -5.26
CA VAL A 147 -5.78 1.75 -6.35
C VAL A 147 -6.40 2.86 -7.20
N VAL A 148 -6.93 3.91 -6.56
CA VAL A 148 -7.49 5.07 -7.27
C VAL A 148 -6.40 5.78 -8.09
N VAL A 149 -5.23 6.01 -7.50
CA VAL A 149 -4.10 6.66 -8.19
C VAL A 149 -3.57 5.80 -9.35
N ASN A 150 -3.37 4.50 -9.14
CA ASN A 150 -2.92 3.58 -10.18
C ASN A 150 -3.98 3.39 -11.28
N GLY A 151 -5.25 3.33 -10.91
CA GLY A 151 -6.38 3.31 -11.86
C GLY A 151 -6.45 4.58 -12.70
N TYR A 152 -6.17 5.74 -12.11
CA TYR A 152 -6.06 7.00 -12.85
C TYR A 152 -4.93 6.97 -13.88
N PHE A 153 -3.74 6.44 -13.52
CA PHE A 153 -2.62 6.31 -14.46
C PHE A 153 -2.86 5.25 -15.54
N TRP A 154 -3.60 4.19 -15.22
CA TRP A 154 -3.99 3.16 -16.18
C TRP A 154 -5.00 3.67 -17.22
N GLY A 155 -6.00 4.45 -16.78
CA GLY A 155 -7.05 4.98 -17.65
C GLY A 155 -6.73 6.37 -18.23
N PRO A 156 -7.31 7.47 -17.68
CA PRO A 156 -7.20 8.81 -18.26
C PRO A 156 -5.77 9.36 -18.31
N GLY A 157 -4.92 9.00 -17.32
CA GLY A 157 -3.53 9.40 -17.25
C GLY A 157 -2.67 8.84 -18.38
N SER A 158 -3.08 7.73 -19.00
CA SER A 158 -2.33 7.08 -20.07
C SER A 158 -2.18 7.97 -21.32
N LYS A 159 -3.03 8.99 -21.49
CA LYS A 159 -2.92 9.99 -22.58
C LYS A 159 -1.69 10.89 -22.42
N MET A 160 -1.22 11.09 -21.19
CA MET A 160 -0.06 11.93 -20.86
C MET A 160 1.26 11.31 -21.36
N PHE A 161 1.31 9.99 -21.58
CA PHE A 161 2.46 9.31 -22.15
C PHE A 161 2.84 9.85 -23.55
N HIS A 162 1.85 10.20 -24.38
CA HIS A 162 2.07 10.68 -25.74
C HIS A 162 2.49 12.15 -25.79
N SER A 163 2.17 12.93 -24.76
CA SER A 163 2.44 14.38 -24.74
C SER A 163 3.67 14.73 -23.91
N ARG A 164 3.95 14.03 -22.80
CA ARG A 164 5.10 14.26 -21.91
C ARG A 164 5.59 12.94 -21.27
N PRO A 165 6.31 12.08 -22.01
CA PRO A 165 6.68 10.73 -21.54
C PRO A 165 7.55 10.74 -20.27
N GLU A 166 8.52 11.64 -20.15
CA GLU A 166 9.40 11.72 -18.96
C GLU A 166 8.64 12.16 -17.69
N MET A 167 7.75 13.15 -17.83
CA MET A 167 6.91 13.61 -16.72
C MET A 167 5.95 12.52 -16.26
N PHE A 168 5.41 11.74 -17.19
CA PHE A 168 4.55 10.60 -16.87
C PHE A 168 5.34 9.49 -16.15
N ALA A 169 6.52 9.14 -16.65
CA ALA A 169 7.39 8.13 -16.04
C ALA A 169 7.78 8.50 -14.59
N ASN A 170 8.13 9.77 -14.34
CA ASN A 170 8.45 10.28 -12.99
C ASN A 170 7.24 10.19 -12.03
N ARG A 171 6.02 10.44 -12.52
CA ARG A 171 4.80 10.33 -11.69
C ARG A 171 4.43 8.87 -11.39
N VAL A 172 4.60 7.97 -12.36
CA VAL A 172 4.39 6.53 -12.17
C VAL A 172 5.45 5.96 -11.23
N GLU A 173 6.69 6.43 -11.27
CA GLU A 173 7.73 6.08 -10.29
C GLU A 173 7.31 6.45 -8.87
N ALA A 174 6.81 7.68 -8.67
CA ALA A 174 6.33 8.13 -7.36
C ALA A 174 5.11 7.32 -6.86
N ALA A 175 4.17 7.00 -7.76
CA ALA A 175 3.06 6.11 -7.44
C ALA A 175 3.53 4.68 -7.09
N GLY A 176 4.57 4.20 -7.77
CA GLY A 176 5.23 2.92 -7.46
C GLY A 176 5.88 2.93 -6.08
N LEU A 177 6.64 3.97 -5.74
CA LEU A 177 7.24 4.14 -4.41
C LEU A 177 6.18 4.12 -3.29
N TYR A 178 5.05 4.80 -3.51
CA TYR A 178 3.91 4.72 -2.59
C TYR A 178 3.36 3.30 -2.46
N TRP A 179 3.13 2.63 -3.59
CA TRP A 179 2.57 1.27 -3.61
C TRP A 179 3.48 0.28 -2.87
N HIS A 180 4.79 0.31 -3.15
CA HIS A 180 5.77 -0.52 -2.45
C HIS A 180 5.83 -0.24 -0.95
N PHE A 181 5.68 1.01 -0.55
CA PHE A 181 5.63 1.37 0.86
C PHE A 181 4.41 0.78 1.56
N VAL A 182 3.23 0.89 0.94
CA VAL A 182 2.00 0.28 1.47
C VAL A 182 2.20 -1.23 1.61
N ASP A 183 2.71 -1.91 0.58
CA ASP A 183 3.00 -3.35 0.65
C ASP A 183 3.97 -3.70 1.80
N LEU A 184 5.01 -2.90 2.00
CA LEU A 184 5.99 -3.08 3.08
C LEU A 184 5.33 -2.96 4.46
N VAL A 185 4.44 -1.99 4.67
CA VAL A 185 3.68 -1.86 5.93
C VAL A 185 2.87 -3.13 6.19
N TRP A 186 2.25 -3.71 5.16
CA TRP A 186 1.49 -4.96 5.31
C TRP A 186 2.36 -6.15 5.72
N ILE A 187 3.58 -6.25 5.16
CA ILE A 187 4.54 -7.30 5.50
C ILE A 187 4.91 -7.27 6.99
N PHE A 188 4.92 -6.09 7.63
CA PHE A 188 5.11 -5.99 9.08
C PHE A 188 3.81 -6.21 9.85
N LEU A 189 2.69 -5.69 9.35
CA LEU A 189 1.39 -5.79 10.01
C LEU A 189 0.92 -7.24 10.13
N PHE A 190 1.09 -8.05 9.08
CA PHE A 190 0.66 -9.45 9.07
C PHE A 190 1.31 -10.28 10.20
N PRO A 191 2.65 -10.39 10.34
CA PRO A 191 3.26 -11.12 11.46
C PRO A 191 2.90 -10.53 12.82
N VAL A 192 2.84 -9.21 12.95
CA VAL A 192 2.59 -8.53 14.22
C VAL A 192 1.18 -8.80 14.76
N LEU A 193 0.17 -8.90 13.88
CA LEU A 193 -1.21 -9.13 14.28
C LEU A 193 -1.67 -10.59 14.17
N TYR A 194 -1.13 -11.38 13.23
CA TYR A 194 -1.57 -12.75 12.97
C TYR A 194 -0.70 -13.81 13.64
N LEU A 195 0.61 -13.56 13.82
CA LEU A 195 1.56 -14.57 14.32
C LEU A 195 2.02 -14.29 15.75
N LEU A 196 2.17 -13.01 16.10
CA LEU A 196 2.47 -12.58 17.45
C LEU A 196 1.15 -12.36 18.17
#